data_AF-A0A8T1MTL3-F1
#
_entry.id   AF-A0A8T1MTL3-F1
#
_cell.length_a   1.000
_cell.length_b   1.000
_cell.length_c   1.000
_cell.angle_alpha   90.00
_cell.angle_beta   90.00
_cell.angle_gamma   90.00
#
_symmetry.space_group_name_H-M   'P 1'
#
loop_
_entity.id
_entity.type
_entity.pdbx_description
1 polymer ?
#
loop_
_entity_poly.entity_id
_entity_poly.type
_entity_poly.pdbx_seq_one_letter_code
_entity_poly.pdbx_strand_id
1 'polypeptide(L)'
;MKLAVIFCVIVAVASATSVKPVENDLCDECKSLVQTIQFVAKSAEVQQLLLKCLISVCDYFGLLKYWCISEGEKVLNKLDVYLESLDPEGFCKSIHACP
;
A
#
# COMPACT_ATOMS: atom_id res chain seq x y z
N MET A 1 11.82 -4.80 -0.31
CA MET A 1 11.14 -3.79 0.51
C MET A 1 9.94 -3.15 -0.19
N LYS A 2 10.06 -2.61 -1.42
CA LYS A 2 8.92 -2.06 -2.20
C LYS A 2 7.69 -3.00 -2.27
N LEU A 3 7.91 -4.29 -2.55
CA LEU A 3 6.87 -5.31 -2.59
C LEU A 3 6.18 -5.56 -1.23
N ALA A 4 6.91 -5.43 -0.11
CA ALA A 4 6.35 -5.65 1.22
C ALA A 4 5.47 -4.48 1.68
N VAL A 5 5.84 -3.26 1.30
CA VAL A 5 5.01 -2.06 1.55
C VAL A 5 3.74 -2.11 0.71
N ILE A 6 3.84 -2.49 -0.56
CA ILE A 6 2.67 -2.70 -1.43
C ILE A 6 1.75 -3.78 -0.84
N PHE A 7 2.31 -4.90 -0.34
CA PHE A 7 1.53 -5.95 0.30
C PHE A 7 0.84 -5.47 1.59
N CYS A 8 1.54 -4.72 2.47
CA CYS A 8 0.94 -4.12 3.67
C CYS A 8 -0.20 -3.14 3.32
N VAL A 9 -0.04 -2.33 2.28
CA VAL A 9 -1.08 -1.40 1.80
C VAL A 9 -2.30 -2.17 1.29
N ILE A 10 -2.11 -3.21 0.48
CA ILE A 10 -3.20 -4.05 -0.03
C ILE A 10 -3.94 -4.74 1.13
N VAL A 11 -3.23 -5.29 2.11
CA VAL A 11 -3.84 -5.95 3.28
C VAL A 11 -4.61 -4.96 4.15
N ALA A 12 -4.06 -3.77 4.39
CA ALA A 12 -4.73 -2.73 5.16
C ALA A 12 -6.03 -2.28 4.49
N VAL A 13 -6.03 -2.09 3.17
CA VAL A 13 -7.23 -1.64 2.45
C VAL A 13 -8.26 -2.76 2.30
N ALA A 14 -7.83 -4.00 2.05
CA ALA A 14 -8.72 -5.16 1.99
C ALA A 14 -9.46 -5.42 3.32
N SER A 15 -8.84 -5.07 4.46
CA SER A 15 -9.50 -5.17 5.76
C SER A 15 -10.62 -4.13 5.98
N ALA A 16 -10.64 -3.06 5.17
CA ALA A 16 -11.60 -1.97 5.27
C ALA A 16 -12.78 -2.10 4.28
N THR A 17 -12.69 -2.95 3.24
CA THR A 17 -13.70 -3.04 2.18
C THR A 17 -14.16 -4.48 1.92
N SER A 18 -15.47 -4.72 2.12
CA SER A 18 -16.17 -5.92 1.66
C SER A 18 -16.32 -5.86 0.14
N VAL A 19 -15.34 -6.36 -0.61
CA VAL A 19 -15.41 -6.46 -2.08
C VAL A 19 -16.42 -7.56 -2.46
N LYS A 20 -17.56 -7.18 -3.04
CA LYS A 20 -18.51 -8.11 -3.67
C LYS A 20 -18.05 -8.35 -5.11
N PRO A 21 -18.07 -9.59 -5.62
CA PRO A 21 -17.69 -9.87 -6.99
C PRO A 21 -18.79 -9.34 -7.92
N VAL A 22 -18.48 -8.31 -8.70
CA VAL A 22 -19.31 -7.87 -9.82
C VAL A 22 -18.53 -8.24 -11.08
N GLU A 23 -19.16 -9.02 -11.97
CA GLU A 23 -18.69 -9.10 -13.36
C GLU A 23 -18.76 -7.69 -13.95
N ASN A 24 -17.69 -6.90 -13.84
CA ASN A 24 -17.30 -5.82 -14.75
C ASN A 24 -15.97 -5.18 -14.32
N ASP A 25 -15.00 -5.31 -15.22
CA ASP A 25 -13.68 -4.67 -15.35
C ASP A 25 -12.76 -4.61 -14.11
N LEU A 26 -11.86 -5.59 -14.02
CA LEU A 26 -10.73 -5.63 -13.08
C LEU A 26 -9.90 -4.32 -13.12
N CYS A 27 -9.93 -3.61 -14.25
CA CYS A 27 -9.32 -2.31 -14.43
C CYS A 27 -9.98 -1.23 -13.55
N ASP A 28 -11.31 -1.18 -13.50
CA ASP A 28 -12.06 -0.20 -12.72
C ASP A 28 -11.92 -0.47 -11.21
N GLU A 29 -11.93 -1.74 -10.81
CA GLU A 29 -11.66 -2.12 -9.42
C GLU A 29 -10.24 -1.70 -9.00
N CYS A 30 -9.24 -1.95 -9.86
CA CYS A 30 -7.88 -1.53 -9.58
C CYS A 30 -7.77 -0.01 -9.43
N LYS A 31 -8.36 0.75 -10.36
CA LYS A 31 -8.35 2.22 -10.31
C LYS A 31 -9.03 2.75 -9.04
N SER A 32 -10.19 2.18 -8.70
CA SER A 32 -10.94 2.52 -7.48
C SER A 32 -10.14 2.21 -6.22
N LEU A 33 -9.44 1.07 -6.19
CA LEU A 33 -8.56 0.69 -5.09
C LEU A 33 -7.40 1.67 -4.93
N VAL A 34 -6.74 2.06 -6.02
CA VAL A 34 -5.65 3.05 -5.99
C VAL A 34 -6.14 4.39 -5.44
N GLN A 35 -7.28 4.88 -5.93
CA GLN A 35 -7.89 6.13 -5.44
C GLN A 35 -8.27 6.03 -3.96
N THR A 36 -8.80 4.89 -3.53
CA THR A 36 -9.12 4.63 -2.13
C THR A 36 -7.85 4.70 -1.28
N ILE A 37 -6.76 4.04 -1.71
CA ILE A 37 -5.45 4.08 -1.03
C ILE A 37 -4.94 5.53 -0.92
N GLN A 38 -5.02 6.31 -1.99
CA GLN A 38 -4.61 7.72 -2.00
C GLN A 38 -5.37 8.57 -0.97
N PHE A 39 -6.64 8.26 -0.75
CA PHE A 39 -7.48 8.95 0.24
C PHE A 39 -7.18 8.47 1.67
N VAL A 40 -7.19 7.15 1.91
CA VAL A 40 -7.10 6.61 3.29
C VAL A 40 -5.69 6.64 3.86
N ALA A 41 -4.65 6.58 3.03
CA ALA A 41 -3.26 6.59 3.49
C ALA A 41 -2.86 7.88 4.24
N LYS A 42 -3.60 8.97 4.01
CA LYS A 42 -3.41 10.27 4.70
C LYS A 42 -3.97 10.28 6.13
N SER A 43 -4.75 9.26 6.51
CA SER A 43 -5.31 9.17 7.87
C SER A 43 -4.24 8.75 8.89
N ALA A 44 -4.31 9.34 10.09
CA ALA A 44 -3.40 8.99 11.18
C ALA A 44 -3.52 7.52 11.57
N GLU A 45 -4.71 6.95 11.47
CA GLU A 45 -4.99 5.53 11.72
C GLU A 45 -4.21 4.62 10.76
N VAL A 46 -4.23 4.92 9.45
CA VAL A 46 -3.50 4.12 8.46
C VAL A 46 -2.00 4.30 8.60
N GLN A 47 -1.49 5.50 8.89
CA GLN A 47 -0.06 5.70 9.14
C GLN A 47 0.44 4.89 10.35
N GLN A 48 -0.33 4.82 11.43
CA GLN A 48 0.00 3.98 12.59
C GLN A 48 -0.03 2.49 12.24
N LEU A 49 -1.00 2.06 11.44
CA LEU A 49 -1.10 0.68 10.93
C LEU A 49 0.12 0.31 10.08
N LEU A 50 0.56 1.20 9.18
CA LEU A 50 1.73 1.00 8.35
C LEU A 50 3.02 0.91 9.18
N LEU A 51 3.18 1.74 10.20
CA LEU A 51 4.31 1.67 11.12
C LEU A 51 4.34 0.33 11.87
N LYS A 52 3.18 -0.13 12.37
CA LYS A 52 3.06 -1.44 13.02
C LYS A 52 3.39 -2.59 12.05
N CYS A 53 2.90 -2.52 10.80
CA CYS A 53 3.21 -3.51 9.77
C CYS A 53 4.72 -3.54 9.50
N LEU A 54 5.35 -2.37 9.36
CA LEU A 54 6.80 -2.25 9.16
C LEU A 54 7.58 -2.91 10.30
N ILE A 55 7.25 -2.58 11.55
CA ILE A 55 7.92 -3.15 12.73
C ILE A 55 7.78 -4.69 12.72
N SER A 56 6.58 -5.19 12.48
CA SER A 56 6.31 -6.63 12.44
C SER A 56 7.07 -7.33 11.32
N VAL A 57 7.21 -6.72 10.14
CA VAL A 57 8.03 -7.25 9.04
C VAL A 57 9.52 -7.22 9.40
N CYS A 58 9.97 -6.14 10.03
CA CYS A 58 11.37 -5.99 10.42
C CYS A 58 11.80 -6.91 11.56
N ASP A 59 10.87 -7.43 12.36
CA ASP A 59 11.17 -8.44 13.38
C ASP A 59 11.76 -9.73 12.77
N TYR A 60 11.39 -10.07 11.53
CA TYR A 60 11.95 -11.22 10.82
C TYR A 60 13.42 -11.04 10.39
N PHE A 61 13.96 -9.82 10.46
CA PHE A 61 15.32 -9.51 10.01
C PHE A 61 16.38 -9.67 11.11
N GLY A 62 15.99 -10.05 12.34
CA GLY A 62 16.91 -10.35 13.44
C GLY A 62 17.87 -9.20 13.73
N LEU A 63 19.17 -9.42 13.55
CA LEU A 63 20.21 -8.41 13.78
C LEU A 63 20.04 -7.16 12.89
N LEU A 64 19.38 -7.28 11.73
CA LEU A 64 19.13 -6.17 10.81
C LEU A 64 17.81 -5.43 11.09
N LYS A 65 17.09 -5.78 12.17
CA LYS A 65 15.80 -5.16 12.52
C LYS A 65 15.86 -3.64 12.52
N TYR A 66 16.82 -3.04 13.23
CA TYR A 66 16.90 -1.57 13.36
C TYR A 66 17.21 -0.88 12.02
N TRP A 67 18.05 -1.50 11.19
CA TRP A 67 18.31 -1.01 9.84
C TRP A 67 17.05 -1.10 8.96
N CYS A 68 16.31 -2.21 9.05
CA CYS A 68 15.05 -2.39 8.34
C CYS A 68 14.01 -1.33 8.74
N ILE A 69 13.86 -1.05 10.04
CA ILE A 69 12.95 -0.01 10.54
C ILE A 69 13.35 1.36 9.99
N SER A 70 14.63 1.72 10.12
CA SER A 70 15.15 3.00 9.61
C SER A 70 14.90 3.17 8.10
N GLU A 71 15.15 2.15 7.28
CA GLU A 71 14.89 2.24 5.84
C GLU A 71 13.40 2.24 5.52
N GLY A 72 12.59 1.50 6.27
CA GLY A 72 11.14 1.50 6.10
C GLY A 72 10.50 2.84 6.46
N GLU A 73 10.92 3.49 7.54
CA GLU A 73 10.43 4.80 7.94
C GLU A 73 10.73 5.86 6.87
N LYS A 74 11.91 5.79 6.22
CA LYS A 74 12.23 6.67 5.07
C LYS A 74 11.27 6.47 3.90
N VAL A 75 10.77 5.25 3.70
CA VAL A 75 9.76 4.96 2.66
C VAL A 75 8.39 5.48 3.09
N LEU A 76 7.97 5.24 4.32
CA LEU A 76 6.69 5.73 4.85
C LEU A 76 6.61 7.26 4.84
N ASN A 77 7.69 7.96 5.21
CA ASN A 77 7.76 9.42 5.17
C ASN A 77 7.64 10.01 3.75
N LYS A 78 7.86 9.19 2.71
CA LYS A 78 7.71 9.58 1.30
C LYS A 78 6.44 9.02 0.67
N LEU A 79 5.63 8.27 1.44
CA LEU A 79 4.46 7.57 0.93
C LEU A 79 3.41 8.56 0.41
N ASP A 80 3.19 9.67 1.11
CA ASP A 80 2.21 10.68 0.68
C ASP A 80 2.57 11.27 -0.68
N VAL A 81 3.83 11.66 -0.87
CA VAL A 81 4.35 12.18 -2.15
C VAL A 81 4.24 11.14 -3.27
N TYR A 82 4.53 9.88 -2.95
CA TYR A 82 4.41 8.78 -3.90
C TYR A 82 2.95 8.53 -4.30
N LEU A 83 2.03 8.51 -3.34
CA LEU A 83 0.61 8.27 -3.61
C LEU A 83 -0.02 9.43 -4.37
N GLU A 84 0.34 10.69 -4.08
CA GLU A 84 -0.15 11.86 -4.81
C GLU A 84 0.30 11.88 -6.28
N SER A 85 1.47 11.31 -6.57
CA SER A 85 2.02 11.22 -7.93
C SER A 85 1.65 9.93 -8.66
N LEU A 86 0.94 9.01 -7.99
CA LEU A 86 0.57 7.72 -8.57
C LEU A 86 -0.61 7.90 -9.53
N ASP A 87 -0.36 7.72 -10.82
CA ASP A 87 -1.42 7.65 -11.82
C ASP A 87 -2.16 6.29 -11.69
N PRO A 88 -3.46 6.28 -11.37
CA PRO A 88 -4.22 5.04 -11.21
C PRO A 88 -4.22 4.18 -12.47
N GLU A 89 -4.32 4.80 -13.65
CA GLU A 89 -4.35 4.04 -14.89
C GLU A 89 -2.98 3.42 -15.22
N GLY A 90 -1.90 4.21 -15.13
CA GLY A 90 -0.54 3.73 -15.33
C GLY A 90 -0.16 2.61 -14.34
N PHE A 91 -0.54 2.74 -13.07
CA PHE A 91 -0.31 1.69 -12.08
C PHE A 91 -1.07 0.41 -12.45
N CYS A 92 -2.36 0.51 -12.76
CA CYS A 92 -3.18 -0.66 -13.09
C CYS A 92 -2.75 -1.34 -14.40
N LYS A 93 -2.23 -0.60 -15.39
CA LYS A 93 -1.57 -1.16 -16.57
C LYS A 93 -0.29 -1.92 -16.21
N SER A 94 0.51 -1.39 -15.27
CA SER A 94 1.78 -2.00 -14.86
C SER A 94 1.63 -3.36 -14.19
N ILE A 95 0.46 -3.64 -13.61
CA ILE A 95 0.11 -4.94 -13.00
C ILE A 95 -0.83 -5.78 -13.86
N HIS A 96 -1.04 -5.38 -15.13
CA HIS A 96 -1.95 -6.03 -16.08
C HIS A 96 -3.42 -6.10 -15.63
N ALA A 97 -3.83 -5.19 -14.74
CA ALA A 97 -5.23 -5.06 -14.35
C ALA A 97 -6.04 -4.25 -15.36
N CYS A 98 -5.38 -3.33 -16.06
CA CYS A 98 -5.91 -2.64 -17.23
C CYS A 98 -5.15 -3.09 -18.51
N PRO A 99 -5.81 -3.08 -19.68
CA PRO A 99 -5.15 -3.28 -20.97
C PRO A 99 -4.09 -2.21 -21.28
#